data_AF-A0A537SN14-F1
#
_entry.id   AF-A0A537SN14-F1
#
_cell.length_a   1.000
_cell.length_b   1.000
_cell.length_c   1.000
_cell.angle_alpha   90.00
_cell.angle_beta   90.00
_cell.angle_gamma   90.00
#
_symmetry.space_group_name_H-M   'P 1'
#
loop_
_entity.id
_entity.type
_entity.pdbx_description
1 polymer ?
#
loop_
_entity_poly.entity_id
_entity_poly.type
_entity_poly.pdbx_seq_one_letter_code
_entity_poly.pdbx_strand_id
1 'polypeptide(L)' 'PAKTPPAIVAKLHDAVVAVLEALDVRETLLQSGAVPAPTSSAEFGKILSDELARWGRVVREKSIKED' A
#
# COMPACT_ATOMS: atom_id res chain seq x y z
N PRO A 1 -10.83 -9.08 0.80
CA PRO A 1 -12.12 -8.47 1.21
C PRO A 1 -12.05 -8.00 2.68
N ALA A 2 -12.95 -7.12 3.14
CA ALA A 2 -12.88 -6.55 4.50
C ALA A 2 -12.92 -7.59 5.64
N LYS A 3 -13.46 -8.79 5.39
CA LYS A 3 -13.61 -9.87 6.38
C LYS A 3 -12.64 -11.04 6.15
N THR A 4 -11.56 -10.84 5.38
CA THR A 4 -10.54 -11.87 5.23
C THR A 4 -9.96 -12.22 6.62
N PRO A 5 -9.89 -13.52 7.00
CA PRO A 5 -9.40 -13.90 8.32
C PRO A 5 -7.97 -13.39 8.58
N PRO A 6 -7.67 -12.94 9.82
CA PRO A 6 -6.37 -12.36 10.15
C PRO A 6 -5.17 -13.26 9.81
N ALA A 7 -5.30 -14.57 10.05
CA ALA A 7 -4.25 -15.53 9.73
C ALA A 7 -3.92 -15.61 8.23
N ILE A 8 -4.92 -15.41 7.36
CA ILE A 8 -4.71 -15.40 5.90
C ILE A 8 -4.06 -14.09 5.47
N VAL A 9 -4.44 -12.97 6.10
CA VAL A 9 -3.79 -11.67 5.87
C VAL A 9 -2.32 -11.74 6.27
N ALA A 10 -2.01 -12.29 7.44
CA ALA A 10 -0.64 -12.47 7.92
C ALA A 10 0.19 -13.32 6.94
N LYS A 11 -0.32 -14.49 6.54
CA LYS A 11 0.38 -15.36 5.57
C LYS A 11 0.66 -14.66 4.25
N LEU A 12 -0.29 -13.88 3.73
CA LEU A 12 -0.09 -13.13 2.48
C LEU A 12 0.92 -12.00 2.67
N HIS A 13 0.84 -11.28 3.80
CA HIS A 13 1.77 -10.22 4.13
C HIS A 13 3.21 -10.75 4.18
N ASP A 14 3.46 -11.83 4.92
CA ASP A 14 4.79 -12.44 5.04
C ASP A 14 5.36 -12.85 3.68
N ALA A 15 4.53 -13.48 2.84
CA ALA A 15 4.93 -13.88 1.49
C ALA A 15 5.27 -12.67 0.60
N VAL A 16 4.50 -11.59 0.68
CA VAL A 16 4.78 -10.37 -0.08
C VAL A 16 6.07 -9.69 0.38
N VAL A 17 6.29 -9.58 1.70
CA VAL A 17 7.53 -9.01 2.24
C VAL A 17 8.75 -9.81 1.76
N ALA A 18 8.70 -11.14 1.86
CA ALA A 18 9.79 -11.98 1.40
C ALA A 18 10.13 -11.78 -0.09
N VAL A 19 9.10 -11.60 -0.93
CA VAL A 19 9.29 -11.35 -2.38
C VAL A 19 9.84 -9.95 -2.65
N LEU A 20 9.42 -8.93 -1.89
CA LEU A 20 9.95 -7.57 -2.03
C LEU A 20 11.43 -7.46 -1.60
N GLU A 21 11.90 -8.37 -0.76
CA GLU A 21 13.30 -8.46 -0.33
C GLU A 21 14.19 -9.24 -1.31
N ALA A 22 13.60 -9.99 -2.26
CA ALA A 22 14.35 -10.70 -3.27
C ALA A 22 15.06 -9.71 -4.23
N LEU A 23 16.34 -9.95 -4.50
CA LEU A 23 17.20 -9.00 -5.23
C LEU A 23 16.70 -8.73 -6.65
N ASP A 24 16.30 -9.77 -7.37
CA ASP A 24 15.76 -9.70 -8.73
C ASP A 24 14.45 -8.91 -8.80
N VAL A 25 13.56 -9.12 -7.83
CA VAL A 25 12.29 -8.38 -7.71
C VAL A 25 12.56 -6.92 -7.37
N ARG A 26 13.45 -6.66 -6.41
CA ARG A 26 13.85 -5.30 -6.03
C ARG A 26 14.44 -4.55 -7.22
N GLU A 27 15.33 -5.17 -7.98
CA GLU A 27 15.91 -4.57 -9.17
C GLU A 27 14.84 -4.28 -10.23
N THR A 28 13.94 -5.23 -10.49
CA THR A 28 12.84 -5.06 -11.45
C THR A 28 11.94 -3.88 -11.07
N LEU A 29 11.58 -3.75 -9.80
CA LEU A 29 10.77 -2.64 -9.31
C LEU A 29 11.50 -1.30 -9.49
N LEU A 30 12.78 -1.24 -9.12
CA LEU A 30 13.59 -0.03 -9.29
C LEU A 30 13.73 0.38 -10.77
N GLN A 31 13.93 -0.59 -11.67
CA GLN A 31 13.99 -0.34 -13.13
C GLN A 31 12.66 0.20 -13.67
N SER A 32 11.53 -0.16 -13.06
CA SER A 32 10.20 0.38 -13.41
C SER A 32 9.92 1.78 -12.82
N GLY A 33 10.83 2.31 -11.98
CA GLY A 33 10.63 3.56 -11.24
C GLY A 33 9.85 3.40 -9.93
N ALA A 34 9.57 2.16 -9.51
CA ALA A 34 8.93 1.86 -8.23
C ALA A 34 9.99 1.61 -7.15
N VAL A 35 9.72 2.10 -5.94
CA VAL A 35 10.56 1.82 -4.76
C VAL A 35 9.85 0.81 -3.88
N PRO A 36 10.43 -0.39 -3.61
CA PRO A 36 9.86 -1.34 -2.67
C PRO A 36 9.73 -0.72 -1.28
N ALA A 37 8.55 -0.85 -0.68
CA ALA A 37 8.25 -0.31 0.65
C ALA A 37 7.52 -1.36 1.50
N PRO A 38 8.24 -2.39 1.99
CA PRO A 38 7.65 -3.34 2.93
C PRO A 38 7.29 -2.60 4.22
N THR A 39 6.03 -2.69 4.63
CA THR A 39 5.48 -2.13 5.87
C THR A 39 4.55 -3.15 6.50
N SER A 40 4.22 -3.04 7.78
CA SER A 40 3.21 -3.90 8.39
C SER A 40 1.80 -3.63 7.83
N SER A 41 0.90 -4.61 7.93
CA SER A 41 -0.51 -4.42 7.56
C SER A 41 -1.19 -3.27 8.32
N ALA A 42 -0.78 -3.03 9.57
CA ALA A 42 -1.30 -1.94 10.39
C ALA A 42 -0.80 -0.57 9.92
N GLU A 43 0.50 -0.44 9.63
CA GLU A 43 1.08 0.79 9.07
C GLU A 43 0.50 1.12 7.70
N PHE A 44 0.30 0.11 6.85
CA PHE A 44 -0.36 0.32 5.56
C PHE A 44 -1.80 0.83 5.72
N GLY A 45 -2.56 0.29 6.69
CA GLY A 45 -3.90 0.80 7.02
C GLY A 45 -3.87 2.26 7.50
N LYS A 46 -2.83 2.65 8.24
CA LYS A 46 -2.63 4.05 8.64
C LYS A 46 -2.33 4.94 7.44
N ILE A 47 -1.43 4.53 6.54
CA ILE A 47 -1.12 5.27 5.31
C ILE A 47 -2.40 5.54 4.51
N LEU A 48 -3.23 4.53 4.29
CA LEU A 48 -4.48 4.70 3.55
C LEU A 48 -5.43 5.68 4.23
N SER A 49 -5.53 5.64 5.57
CA SER A 49 -6.38 6.55 6.33
C SER A 49 -5.88 8.01 6.23
N ASP A 50 -4.57 8.21 6.32
CA ASP A 50 -3.94 9.52 6.23
C ASP A 50 -4.04 10.10 4.80
N GLU A 51 -3.83 9.27 3.78
CA GLU A 51 -3.97 9.64 2.37
C GLU A 51 -5.42 10.01 2.04
N LEU A 52 -6.39 9.22 2.52
CA LEU A 52 -7.81 9.51 2.33
C LEU A 52 -8.21 10.84 2.98
N ALA A 53 -7.72 11.13 4.18
CA ALA A 53 -7.97 12.39 4.86
C ALA A 53 -7.36 13.58 4.10
N ARG A 54 -6.10 13.42 3.65
CA ARG A 54 -5.36 14.45 2.90
C ARG A 54 -6.02 14.76 1.57
N TRP A 55 -6.24 13.75 0.73
CA TRP A 55 -6.80 13.97 -0.60
C TRP A 55 -8.27 14.33 -0.56
N GLY A 56 -9.04 13.79 0.38
CA GLY A 56 -10.42 14.21 0.62
C GLY A 56 -10.52 15.70 0.93
N ARG A 57 -9.56 16.26 1.69
CA ARG A 57 -9.47 17.71 1.91
C ARG A 57 -9.20 18.46 0.60
N VAL A 58 -8.19 18.05 -0.16
CA VAL A 58 -7.82 18.70 -1.43
C VAL A 58 -9.00 18.74 -2.39
N VAL A 59 -9.71 17.61 -2.56
CA VAL A 59 -10.87 17.52 -3.45
C VAL A 59 -11.96 18.52 -3.06
N ARG A 60 -12.31 18.59 -1.76
CA ARG A 60 -13.32 19.54 -1.26
C ARG A 60 -12.89 20.99 -1.42
N GLU A 61 -11.65 21.31 -1.06
CA GLU A 61 -11.14 22.69 -1.12
C GLU A 61 -10.99 23.19 -2.57
N LYS A 62 -10.73 22.29 -3.52
CA LYS A 62 -10.56 22.63 -4.95
C LYS A 62 -11.81 22.39 -5.79
N SER A 63 -12.91 21.93 -5.19
CA SER A 63 -14.15 21.59 -5.91
C SER A 63 -13.93 20.65 -7.10
N ILE A 64 -12.99 19.71 -6.95
CA ILE A 64 -12.70 18.68 -7.95
C ILE A 64 -13.85 17.67 -7.93
N LYS A 65 -14.31 17.23 -9.11
CA LYS A 65 -15.37 16.24 -9.27
C LYS A 65 -14.91 15.16 -10.24
N GLU A 66 -15.30 13.92 -10.01
CA GLU A 66 -15.31 12.92 -11.08
C GLU A 66 -16.28 13.34 -12.20
N ASP A 67 -16.04 12.82 -13.40
CA ASP A 67 -16.85 12.94 -14.61
C ASP A 67 -18.18 12.17 -14.55
#